data_AF-A0A7K0ZBC7-F1
#
_entry.id   AF-A0A7K0ZBC7-F1
#
_cell.length_a   1.000
_cell.length_b   1.000
_cell.length_c   1.000
_cell.angle_alpha   90.00
_cell.angle_beta   90.00
_cell.angle_gamma   90.00
#
_symmetry.space_group_name_H-M   'P 1'
#
loop_
_entity.id
_entity.type
_entity.pdbx_description
1 polymer ?
#
loop_
_entity_poly.entity_id
_entity_poly.type
_entity_poly.pdbx_seq_one_letter_code
_entity_poly.pdbx_strand_id
1 'polypeptide(L)'
;GINAIMEFCKRVNGYVTEKEPWKLAKDPANQAELESVLYNTSEALRALAVLLNPVMPATCEILWQSLGANEKLGAIGNQPISNVATWGQLPAGSTVTKTPVLFPRLEAAE
;
A
#
# COMPACT_ATOMS: atom_id res chain seq x y z
N GLY A 1 -11.79 -10.53 10.30
CA GLY A 1 -10.98 -10.07 11.45
C GLY A 1 -9.55 -9.77 11.00
N ILE A 2 -8.64 -9.42 11.92
CA ILE A 2 -7.26 -9.01 11.59
C ILE A 2 -6.51 -10.06 10.75
N ASN A 3 -6.71 -11.35 11.02
CA ASN A 3 -6.08 -12.43 10.23
C ASN A 3 -6.40 -12.34 8.73
N ALA A 4 -7.64 -11.99 8.36
CA ALA A 4 -8.02 -11.84 6.96
C ALA A 4 -7.32 -10.63 6.30
N ILE A 5 -7.09 -9.56 7.06
CA ILE A 5 -6.32 -8.38 6.59
C ILE A 5 -4.85 -8.79 6.35
N MET A 6 -4.28 -9.58 7.26
CA MET A 6 -2.91 -10.09 7.12
C MET A 6 -2.77 -11.10 5.96
N GLU A 7 -3.79 -11.93 5.71
CA GLU A 7 -3.85 -12.79 4.53
C GLU A 7 -3.91 -11.98 3.24
N PHE A 8 -4.68 -10.90 3.20
CA PHE A 8 -4.70 -9.98 2.07
C PHE A 8 -3.31 -9.34 1.86
N CYS A 9 -2.65 -8.88 2.92
CA CYS A 9 -1.28 -8.36 2.86
C CYS A 9 -0.30 -9.40 2.26
N LYS A 10 -0.38 -10.66 2.69
CA LYS A 10 0.43 -11.75 2.12
C LYS A 10 0.16 -11.95 0.62
N ARG A 11 -1.10 -11.88 0.20
CA ARG A 11 -1.50 -12.00 -1.21
C ARG A 11 -0.96 -10.86 -2.06
N VAL A 12 -0.99 -9.63 -1.56
CA VAL A 12 -0.40 -8.46 -2.23
C VAL A 12 1.11 -8.63 -2.36
N ASN A 13 1.80 -9.10 -1.32
CA ASN A 13 3.23 -9.41 -1.40
C ASN A 13 3.54 -10.52 -2.42
N GLY A 14 2.71 -11.56 -2.47
CA GLY A 14 2.80 -12.62 -3.48
C GLY A 14 2.65 -12.07 -4.90
N TYR A 15 1.64 -11.22 -5.13
CA TYR A 15 1.43 -10.55 -6.42
C TYR A 15 2.66 -9.76 -6.88
N VAL A 16 3.28 -8.95 -6.00
CA VAL A 16 4.51 -8.21 -6.34
C VAL A 16 5.67 -9.17 -6.67
N THR A 17 5.75 -10.29 -5.96
CA THR A 17 6.78 -11.31 -6.18
C THR A 17 6.59 -12.02 -7.52
N GLU A 18 5.36 -12.39 -7.87
CA GLU A 18 5.03 -13.03 -9.14
C GLU A 18 5.22 -12.10 -10.33
N LYS A 19 4.93 -10.81 -10.16
CA LYS A 19 5.03 -9.80 -11.22
C LYS A 19 6.43 -9.24 -11.42
N GLU A 20 7.31 -9.37 -10.43
CA GLU A 20 8.71 -8.95 -10.50
C GLU A 20 8.90 -7.55 -11.14
N PRO A 21 8.30 -6.48 -10.60
CA PRO A 21 8.29 -5.15 -11.24
C PRO A 21 9.71 -4.59 -11.48
N TRP A 22 10.70 -5.01 -10.68
CA TRP A 22 12.11 -4.66 -10.88
C TRP A 22 12.72 -5.26 -12.15
N LYS A 23 12.14 -6.34 -12.71
CA LYS A 23 12.49 -6.87 -14.04
C LYS A 23 11.74 -6.12 -15.12
N LEU A 24 10.44 -5.88 -14.95
CA LEU A 24 9.62 -5.12 -15.91
C LEU A 24 10.21 -3.74 -16.17
N ALA A 25 10.68 -3.06 -15.12
CA ALA A 25 11.29 -1.72 -15.20
C ALA A 25 12.60 -1.64 -16.01
N LYS A 26 13.19 -2.77 -16.40
CA LYS A 26 14.43 -2.78 -17.20
C LYS A 26 14.16 -2.60 -18.70
N ASP A 27 12.93 -2.84 -19.15
CA ASP A 27 12.55 -2.77 -20.56
C ASP A 27 11.40 -1.75 -20.75
N PRO A 28 11.62 -0.66 -21.48
CA PRO A 28 10.59 0.33 -21.78
C PRO A 28 9.34 -0.25 -22.46
N ALA A 29 9.44 -1.39 -23.16
CA ALA A 29 8.28 -2.05 -23.76
C ALA A 29 7.26 -2.54 -22.71
N ASN A 30 7.71 -2.79 -21.48
CA ASN A 30 6.88 -3.28 -20.37
C ASN A 30 6.27 -2.14 -19.53
N GLN A 31 6.42 -0.88 -19.95
CA GLN A 31 6.00 0.29 -19.17
C GLN A 31 4.54 0.21 -18.70
N ALA A 32 3.62 -0.16 -19.60
CA ALA A 32 2.20 -0.25 -19.25
C ALA A 32 1.90 -1.35 -18.22
N GLU A 33 2.58 -2.49 -18.30
CA GLU A 33 2.42 -3.56 -17.31
C GLU A 33 3.02 -3.13 -15.97
N LEU A 34 4.21 -2.52 -15.97
CA LEU A 34 4.83 -1.98 -14.77
C LEU A 34 3.90 -0.97 -14.06
N GLU A 35 3.35 -0.01 -14.79
CA GLU A 35 2.42 0.99 -14.26
C GLU A 35 1.18 0.32 -13.64
N SER A 36 0.62 -0.69 -14.31
CA SER A 36 -0.51 -1.45 -13.78
C SER A 36 -0.15 -2.20 -12.49
N VAL A 37 1.02 -2.84 -12.43
CA VAL A 37 1.49 -3.57 -11.24
C VAL A 37 1.69 -2.62 -10.06
N LEU A 38 2.36 -1.48 -10.30
CA LEU A 38 2.61 -0.48 -9.27
C LEU A 38 1.31 0.15 -8.78
N TYR A 39 0.39 0.49 -9.67
CA TYR A 39 -0.90 1.06 -9.30
C TYR A 39 -1.72 0.08 -8.43
N ASN A 40 -1.85 -1.17 -8.86
CA ASN A 40 -2.59 -2.18 -8.11
C ASN A 40 -1.97 -2.44 -6.73
N THR A 41 -0.64 -2.40 -6.63
CA THR A 41 0.07 -2.55 -5.35
C THR A 41 -0.23 -1.36 -4.43
N SER A 42 -0.15 -0.13 -4.95
CA SER A 42 -0.44 1.08 -4.18
C SER A 42 -1.90 1.15 -3.72
N GLU A 43 -2.86 0.79 -4.58
CA GLU A 43 -4.28 0.75 -4.22
C GLU A 43 -4.57 -0.33 -3.17
N ALA A 44 -3.89 -1.48 -3.24
CA ALA A 44 -3.97 -2.50 -2.20
C ALA A 44 -3.41 -2.00 -0.85
N LEU A 45 -2.30 -1.27 -0.87
CA LEU A 45 -1.70 -0.66 0.33
C LEU A 45 -2.61 0.42 0.93
N ARG A 46 -3.29 1.22 0.10
CA ARG A 46 -4.34 2.16 0.55
C ARG A 46 -5.42 1.43 1.34
N ALA A 47 -5.94 0.33 0.80
CA ALA A 47 -6.96 -0.48 1.47
C ALA A 47 -6.45 -1.06 2.81
N LEU A 48 -5.22 -1.59 2.82
CA LEU A 48 -4.59 -2.11 4.03
C LEU A 48 -4.41 -1.04 5.11
N ALA A 49 -4.01 0.18 4.73
CA ALA A 49 -3.86 1.30 5.64
C ALA A 49 -5.19 1.61 6.35
N VAL A 50 -6.29 1.75 5.61
CA VAL A 50 -7.63 2.03 6.19
C VAL A 50 -8.08 0.91 7.12
N LEU A 51 -7.87 -0.35 6.73
CA LEU A 51 -8.28 -1.52 7.51
C LEU A 51 -7.47 -1.70 8.81
N LEU A 52 -6.18 -1.36 8.80
CA LEU A 52 -5.27 -1.51 9.95
C LEU A 52 -5.20 -0.27 10.83
N ASN A 53 -5.71 0.87 10.38
CA ASN A 53 -5.68 2.14 11.12
C ASN A 53 -6.23 2.03 12.56
N PRO A 54 -7.32 1.28 12.85
CA PRO A 54 -7.80 1.12 14.23
C PRO A 54 -6.85 0.35 15.15
N VAL A 55 -5.87 -0.38 14.60
CA VAL A 55 -4.92 -1.21 15.35
C VAL A 55 -3.53 -0.57 15.40
N MET A 56 -3.09 0.04 14.31
CA MET A 56 -1.73 0.62 14.17
C MET A 56 -1.79 2.03 13.53
N PRO A 57 -2.44 3.02 14.19
CA PRO A 57 -2.75 4.31 13.56
C PRO A 57 -1.50 5.09 13.14
N ALA A 58 -0.46 5.12 13.98
CA ALA A 58 0.77 5.84 13.68
C ALA A 58 1.47 5.33 12.40
N THR A 59 1.56 4.00 12.24
CA THR A 59 2.18 3.41 11.07
C THR A 59 1.31 3.57 9.82
N CYS A 60 0.00 3.44 9.97
CA CYS A 60 -0.95 3.65 8.87
C CYS A 60 -0.94 5.09 8.37
N GLU A 61 -0.79 6.09 9.25
CA GLU A 61 -0.65 7.50 8.88
C GLU A 61 0.61 7.75 8.05
N ILE A 62 1.76 7.18 8.45
CA ILE A 62 3.02 7.30 7.68
C ILE A 62 2.85 6.68 6.29
N LEU A 63 2.24 5.50 6.19
CA LEU A 63 1.95 4.86 4.90
C LEU A 63 0.97 5.69 4.06
N TRP A 64 -0.06 6.27 4.68
CA TRP A 64 -1.06 7.09 4.00
C TRP A 64 -0.45 8.34 3.36
N GLN A 65 0.43 9.01 4.09
CA GLN A 65 1.19 10.16 3.59
C GLN A 65 2.15 9.75 2.47
N SER A 66 2.83 8.62 2.62
CA SER A 66 3.72 8.06 1.61
C SER A 66 3.05 7.80 0.28
N LEU A 67 1.83 7.29 0.29
CA LEU A 67 1.06 7.02 -0.93
C LEU A 67 0.54 8.30 -1.61
N GLY A 68 0.73 9.48 -1.00
CA GLY A 68 0.10 10.73 -1.42
C GLY A 68 -1.41 10.75 -1.19
N ALA A 69 -1.95 9.77 -0.47
CA ALA A 69 -3.39 9.58 -0.28
C ALA A 69 -4.01 10.69 0.57
N ASN A 70 -3.26 11.25 1.54
CA ASN A 70 -3.75 12.33 2.39
C ASN A 70 -4.16 13.58 1.59
N GLU A 71 -3.35 13.99 0.60
CA GLU A 71 -3.63 15.16 -0.23
C GLU A 71 -4.82 14.94 -1.18
N LYS A 72 -5.07 13.69 -1.58
CA LYS A 72 -6.05 13.34 -2.60
C LYS A 72 -7.39 12.88 -2.03
N LEU A 73 -7.38 12.20 -0.89
CA LEU A 73 -8.53 11.54 -0.28
C LEU A 73 -8.86 12.09 1.11
N GLY A 74 -7.99 12.93 1.67
CA GLY A 74 -8.11 13.47 3.03
C GLY A 74 -7.56 12.54 4.10
N ALA A 75 -7.77 12.92 5.36
CA ALA A 75 -7.24 12.20 6.52
C ALA A 75 -7.71 10.74 6.57
N ILE A 76 -6.80 9.82 6.92
CA ILE A 76 -7.10 8.39 6.98
C ILE A 76 -8.23 8.05 7.97
N GLY A 77 -8.30 8.80 9.08
CA GLY A 77 -9.34 8.64 10.10
C GLY A 77 -10.76 8.93 9.61
N ASN A 78 -10.91 9.65 8.49
CA ASN A 78 -12.20 9.94 7.88
C ASN A 78 -12.60 8.92 6.81
N GLN A 79 -11.75 7.94 6.50
CA GLN A 79 -12.01 6.96 5.45
C GLN A 79 -12.94 5.86 5.97
N PRO A 80 -14.12 5.66 5.35
CA PRO A 80 -15.06 4.64 5.80
C PRO A 80 -14.59 3.25 5.37
N ILE A 81 -14.50 2.33 6.33
CA ILE A 81 -14.16 0.92 6.08
C ILE A 81 -15.14 0.28 5.07
N SER A 82 -16.41 0.69 5.08
CA SER A 82 -17.43 0.15 4.15
C SER A 82 -17.07 0.35 2.67
N ASN A 83 -16.27 1.37 2.36
CA ASN A 83 -15.90 1.69 0.97
C ASN A 83 -14.52 1.14 0.60
N VAL A 84 -13.82 0.45 1.50
CA VAL A 84 -12.42 0.08 1.27
C VAL A 84 -12.23 -0.84 0.06
N ALA A 85 -13.23 -1.69 -0.23
CA ALA A 85 -13.23 -2.63 -1.34
C ALA A 85 -13.51 -1.99 -2.71
N THR A 86 -13.95 -0.73 -2.74
CA THR A 86 -14.11 0.01 -3.99
C THR A 86 -12.72 0.35 -4.52
N TRP A 87 -12.35 -0.31 -5.62
CA TRP A 87 -11.05 -0.13 -6.26
C TRP A 87 -10.98 1.19 -7.03
N GLY A 88 -9.76 1.69 -7.19
CA GLY A 88 -9.50 2.90 -7.96
C GLY A 88 -9.71 4.19 -7.18
N GLN A 89 -9.69 4.14 -5.85
CA GLN A 89 -9.85 5.33 -5.03
C GLN A 89 -8.59 6.19 -5.03
N LEU A 90 -7.38 5.60 -5.02
CA LEU A 90 -6.15 6.36 -5.14
C LEU A 90 -6.07 6.96 -6.56
N PRO A 91 -6.09 8.30 -6.71
CA PRO A 91 -6.07 8.89 -8.05
C PRO A 91 -4.74 8.63 -8.75
N ALA A 92 -4.79 8.38 -10.06
CA ALA A 92 -3.60 8.32 -10.88
C ALA A 92 -2.80 9.63 -10.79
N GLY A 93 -1.47 9.54 -10.80
CA GLY A 93 -0.59 10.69 -10.58
C GLY A 93 -0.39 11.10 -9.12
N SER A 94 -0.89 10.30 -8.15
CA SER A 94 -0.50 10.46 -6.74
C SER A 94 1.00 10.17 -6.59
N THR A 95 1.73 11.10 -5.96
CA THR A 95 3.17 10.98 -5.81
C THR A 95 3.50 10.10 -4.61
N VAL A 96 4.12 8.95 -4.87
CA VAL A 96 4.63 8.09 -3.79
C VAL A 96 5.96 8.64 -3.28
N THR A 97 6.06 8.84 -1.98
CA THR A 97 7.27 9.33 -1.31
C THR A 97 7.91 8.24 -0.45
N LYS A 98 9.24 8.27 -0.33
CA LYS A 98 9.98 7.29 0.45
C LYS A 98 9.72 7.48 1.94
N THR A 99 9.37 6.41 2.65
CA THR A 99 9.16 6.43 4.11
C THR A 99 10.40 6.02 4.89
N PRO A 100 10.45 6.35 6.20
CA PRO A 100 11.27 5.60 7.13
C PRO A 100 10.84 4.12 7.16
N VAL A 101 11.68 3.28 7.77
CA VAL A 101 11.33 1.89 8.06
C VAL A 101 10.13 1.87 9.01
N LEU A 102 9.00 1.34 8.54
CA LEU A 102 7.74 1.35 9.30
C LEU A 102 7.76 0.45 10.53
N PHE A 103 8.42 -0.71 10.41
CA PHE A 103 8.56 -1.70 11.47
C PHE A 103 10.02 -2.11 11.58
N PRO A 104 10.81 -1.43 12.45
CA PRO A 104 12.18 -1.85 12.75
C PRO A 104 12.20 -3.28 13.27
N ARG A 105 13.23 -4.05 12.89
CA ARG A 105 13.43 -5.37 13.48
C ARG A 105 13.73 -5.21 14.96
N LEU A 106 13.07 -6.02 15.78
CA LEU A 106 13.45 -6.15 17.17
C LEU A 106 14.84 -6.78 17.22
N GLU A 107 15.73 -6.22 18.02
CA GLU A 107 17.00 -6.87 18.35
C GLU A 107 16.68 -8.16 19.09
N ALA A 108 17.43 -9.23 18.78
CA ALA A 108 17.30 -10.45 19.57
C ALA A 108 17.74 -10.11 21.00
N ALA A 109 16.90 -10.43 21.99
CA ALA A 109 17.35 -10.41 23.36
C ALA A 109 18.52 -11.39 23.49
N GLU A 110 19.67 -10.90 23.94
CA GLU A 110 20.79 -11.76 24.36
C GLU A 110 20.36 -12.70 25.51
#